data_AF-A0A9D7ZUF8-F1
#
_entry.id   AF-A0A9D7ZUF8-F1
#
_cell.length_a   1.000
_cell.length_b   1.000
_cell.length_c   1.000
_cell.angle_alpha   90.00
_cell.angle_beta   90.00
_cell.angle_gamma   90.00
#
_symmetry.space_group_name_H-M   'P 1'
#
loop_
_entity.id
_entity.type
_entity.pdbx_description
1 polymer ?
#
loop_
_entity_poly.entity_id
_entity_poly.type
_entity_poly.pdbx_seq_one_letter_code
_entity_poly.pdbx_strand_id
1 'polypeptide(L)' 'MAHEYSVKIHDYLTSKIEIAQKNKKEAKSLDDSENVQFYDGQLEELFSIRKYLTDQIDLDTHKYYK' A
#
# COMPACT_ATOMS: atom_id res chain seq x y z
N MET A 1 -5.19 10.48 -19.94
CA MET A 1 -4.01 9.57 -19.99
C MET A 1 -3.25 9.55 -18.66
N ALA A 2 -2.75 10.67 -18.12
CA ALA A 2 -2.06 10.67 -16.80
C ALA A 2 -2.93 10.09 -15.64
N HIS A 3 -4.23 10.37 -15.66
CA HIS A 3 -5.16 9.88 -14.64
C HIS A 3 -5.33 8.34 -14.63
N GLU A 4 -5.34 7.69 -15.79
CA GLU A 4 -5.52 6.23 -15.88
C GLU A 4 -4.33 5.48 -15.28
N TYR A 5 -3.11 5.98 -15.49
CA TYR A 5 -1.91 5.41 -14.88
C TYR A 5 -1.86 5.65 -13.37
N SER A 6 -2.26 6.84 -12.89
CA SER A 6 -2.35 7.12 -11.44
C SER A 6 -3.35 6.18 -10.77
N VAL A 7 -4.55 6.01 -11.32
CA VAL A 7 -5.54 5.02 -10.81
C VAL A 7 -4.96 3.61 -10.76
N LYS A 8 -4.34 3.14 -11.85
CA LYS A 8 -3.70 1.81 -11.90
C LYS A 8 -2.59 1.63 -10.86
N ILE A 9 -1.81 2.67 -10.58
CA ILE A 9 -0.77 2.64 -9.55
C ILE A 9 -1.41 2.54 -8.16
N HIS A 10 -2.46 3.31 -7.89
CA HIS A 10 -3.18 3.23 -6.60
C HIS A 10 -3.87 1.90 -6.39
N ASP A 11 -4.44 1.30 -7.43
CA ASP A 11 -5.02 -0.04 -7.39
C ASP A 11 -3.93 -1.10 -7.10
N TYR A 12 -2.78 -0.99 -7.77
CA TYR A 12 -1.64 -1.87 -7.52
C TYR A 12 -1.13 -1.74 -6.07
N LEU A 13 -0.96 -0.53 -5.57
CA LEU A 13 -0.56 -0.28 -4.18
C LEU A 13 -1.58 -0.84 -3.20
N THR A 14 -2.88 -0.68 -3.47
CA THR A 14 -3.96 -1.25 -2.66
C THR A 14 -3.84 -2.77 -2.59
N SER A 15 -3.69 -3.43 -3.72
CA SER A 15 -3.50 -4.88 -3.77
C SER A 15 -2.27 -5.35 -2.98
N LYS A 16 -1.15 -4.62 -3.08
CA LYS A 16 0.07 -4.93 -2.31
C LYS A 16 -0.11 -4.74 -0.81
N ILE A 17 -0.79 -3.68 -0.39
CA ILE A 17 -1.10 -3.42 1.02
C ILE A 17 -1.99 -4.54 1.57
N GLU A 18 -3.04 -4.94 0.86
CA GLU A 18 -3.93 -6.03 1.28
C GLU A 18 -3.18 -7.36 1.43
N ILE A 19 -2.30 -7.69 0.48
CA ILE A 19 -1.47 -8.89 0.54
C ILE A 19 -0.53 -8.84 1.76
N ALA A 20 0.17 -7.72 1.96
CA ALA A 20 1.09 -7.57 3.08
C ALA A 20 0.37 -7.64 4.44
N GLN A 21 -0.82 -7.04 4.55
CA GLN A 21 -1.67 -7.14 5.74
C GLN A 21 -2.12 -8.59 6.01
N LYS A 22 -2.53 -9.31 4.96
CA LYS A 22 -2.91 -10.73 5.08
C LYS A 22 -1.73 -11.57 5.55
N ASN A 23 -0.57 -11.43 4.93
CA ASN A 23 0.62 -12.22 5.28
C ASN A 23 1.13 -11.87 6.68
N LYS A 24 1.07 -10.59 7.09
CA LYS A 24 1.36 -10.19 8.47
C LYS A 24 0.43 -10.87 9.47
N LYS A 25 -0.86 -10.95 9.16
CA LYS A 25 -1.84 -11.63 10.03
C LYS A 25 -1.53 -13.12 10.15
N GLU A 26 -1.13 -13.75 9.07
CA GLU A 26 -0.70 -15.16 9.05
C GLU A 26 0.59 -15.35 9.87
N ALA A 27 1.62 -14.52 9.68
CA ALA A 27 2.85 -14.54 10.47
C ALA A 27 2.57 -14.36 11.97
N LYS A 28 1.65 -13.45 12.35
CA LYS A 28 1.19 -13.30 13.74
C LYS A 28 0.53 -14.56 14.29
N SER A 29 -0.23 -15.29 13.48
CA SER A 29 -0.88 -16.54 13.91
C SER A 29 0.09 -17.70 14.08
N LEU A 30 1.29 -17.59 13.50
CA LEU A 30 2.36 -18.58 13.56
C LEU A 30 3.46 -18.20 14.58
N ASP A 31 3.27 -17.12 15.34
CA ASP A 31 4.28 -16.52 16.24
C ASP A 31 5.62 -16.21 15.54
N ASP A 32 5.57 -15.93 14.23
CA ASP A 32 6.74 -15.61 13.40
C ASP A 32 7.10 -14.11 13.50
N SER A 33 7.80 -13.76 14.56
CA SER A 33 8.14 -12.36 14.87
C SER A 33 8.99 -11.67 13.79
N GLU A 34 9.84 -12.41 13.06
CA GLU A 34 10.69 -11.87 12.01
C GLU A 34 9.84 -11.45 10.81
N ASN A 35 8.95 -12.34 10.34
CA ASN A 35 8.05 -12.00 9.25
C ASN A 35 7.04 -10.91 9.64
N VAL A 36 6.61 -10.84 10.90
CA VAL A 36 5.77 -9.72 11.36
C VAL A 36 6.50 -8.39 11.21
N GLN A 37 7.77 -8.29 11.62
CA GLN A 37 8.57 -7.07 11.46
C GLN A 37 8.84 -6.73 9.99
N PHE A 38 9.12 -7.74 9.16
CA PHE A 38 9.28 -7.57 7.73
C PHE A 38 8.03 -6.95 7.09
N TYR A 39 6.85 -7.51 7.36
CA TYR A 39 5.60 -6.97 6.80
C TYR A 39 5.21 -5.62 7.41
N ASP A 40 5.65 -5.31 8.62
CA ASP A 40 5.53 -3.96 9.18
C ASP A 40 6.30 -2.92 8.36
N GLY A 41 7.57 -3.18 8.07
CA GLY A 41 8.39 -2.31 7.22
C GLY A 41 7.82 -2.18 5.80
N GLN A 42 7.40 -3.30 5.21
CA GLN A 42 6.78 -3.28 3.88
C GLN A 42 5.51 -2.42 3.83
N LEU A 43 4.68 -2.47 4.87
CA LEU A 43 3.47 -1.63 4.94
C LEU A 43 3.83 -0.15 5.07
N GLU A 44 4.82 0.19 5.89
CA GLU A 44 5.30 1.56 6.05
C GLU A 44 5.79 2.14 4.71
N GLU A 45 6.58 1.39 3.95
CA GLU A 45 7.05 1.78 2.62
C GLU A 45 5.89 2.00 1.65
N LEU A 46 4.95 1.05 1.57
CA LEU A 46 3.80 1.13 0.67
C LEU A 46 2.91 2.34 0.98
N PHE A 47 2.64 2.61 2.26
CA PHE A 47 1.88 3.78 2.67
C PHE A 47 2.63 5.08 2.39
N SER A 48 3.95 5.10 2.59
CA SER A 48 4.79 6.27 2.30
C SER A 48 4.79 6.60 0.81
N ILE A 49 4.91 5.60 -0.06
CA ILE A 49 4.81 5.75 -1.52
C ILE A 49 3.44 6.28 -1.90
N ARG A 50 2.36 5.66 -1.39
CA ARG A 50 0.99 6.10 -1.67
C ARG A 50 0.78 7.56 -1.27
N LYS A 51 1.25 7.94 -0.08
CA LYS A 51 1.18 9.31 0.42
C LYS A 51 1.95 10.28 -0.48
N TYR A 52 3.18 9.95 -0.88
CA TYR A 52 3.95 10.78 -1.79
C TYR A 52 3.23 11.01 -3.13
N LEU A 53 2.67 9.95 -3.71
CA LEU A 53 1.91 10.06 -4.96
C LEU A 53 0.69 10.97 -4.79
N THR A 54 -0.06 10.80 -3.71
CA THR A 54 -1.23 11.65 -3.42
C THR A 54 -0.87 13.09 -3.14
N ASP A 55 0.22 13.35 -2.41
CA ASP A 55 0.61 14.70 -2.02
C ASP A 55 1.29 15.46 -3.17
N GLN A 56 1.95 14.79 -4.12
CA GLN A 56 2.83 15.43 -5.11
C GLN A 56 2.45 15.19 -6.57
N ILE A 57 1.71 14.13 -6.88
CA ILE A 57 1.49 13.66 -8.27
C ILE A 57 0.01 13.66 -8.64
N ASP A 58 -0.86 13.28 -7.73
CA ASP A 58 -2.29 13.23 -7.98
C ASP A 58 -2.89 14.64 -8.14
N LEU A 59 -3.91 14.75 -9.00
CA LEU A 59 -4.63 16.01 -9.17
C LEU A 59 -5.59 16.19 -7.98
N ASP A 60 -5.50 17.33 -7.28
CA ASP A 60 -6.30 17.70 -6.09
C ASP A 60 -7.82 17.50 -6.22
N THR A 61 -8.32 17.39 -7.46
CA THR A 61 -9.74 17.28 -7.78
C THR A 61 -10.30 15.85 -7.77
N HIS A 62 -9.47 14.81 -7.58
CA HIS A 62 -9.90 13.42 -7.71
C HIS A 62 -9.74 12.62 -6.42
N LYS A 63 -10.82 11.96 -6.00
CA LYS A 63 -10.79 10.92 -4.95
C LYS A 63 -10.49 9.58 -5.61
N TYR A 64 -9.28 9.07 -5.37
CA TYR A 64 -8.81 7.79 -5.91
C TYR A 64 -9.25 6.58 -5.09
N TYR A 65 -9.98 6.81 -4.00
CA TYR A 65 -10.40 5.77 -3.05
C TYR A 65 -11.93 5.80 -2.90
N LYS A 66 -12.53 4.62 -2.98
CA LYS A 66 -13.94 4.38 -2.63
C LYS A 66 -14.04 3.84 -1.21
#